data_AF-M0DAI3-F1
#
_entry.id   AF-M0DAI3-F1
#
_cell.length_a   1.000
_cell.length_b   1.000
_cell.length_c   1.000
_cell.angle_alpha   90.00
_cell.angle_beta   90.00
_cell.angle_gamma   90.00
#
_symmetry.space_group_name_H-M   'P 1'
#
loop_
_entity.id
_entity.type
_entity.pdbx_description
1 polymer ?
#
loop_
_entity_poly.entity_id
_entity_poly.type
_entity_poly.pdbx_seq_one_letter_code
_entity_poly.pdbx_strand_id
1 'polypeptide(L)'
;MADTKKGREKQARNAETRQQERDVAESRERADEAEPPLPDDEVEEGDEDESPSTCHRRGCEEPAAFVVLERYQEDTGYGAVEAEAFLCREHTAEESPVNLDGVYDEYVFRVEPLPSRSV
;
A
#
# COMPACT_ATOMS: atom_id res chain seq x y z
N MET A 1 0.10 48.24 42.37
CA MET A 1 0.12 48.15 40.89
C MET A 1 -0.85 47.05 40.50
N ALA A 2 -1.96 47.37 39.82
CA ALA A 2 -3.05 46.42 39.59
C ALA A 2 -2.94 45.81 38.18
N ASP A 3 -2.85 44.49 38.10
CA ASP A 3 -2.99 43.76 36.84
C ASP A 3 -4.37 44.02 36.24
N THR A 4 -4.39 44.84 35.20
CA THR A 4 -5.62 45.12 34.45
C THR A 4 -5.97 43.90 33.61
N LYS A 5 -7.27 43.63 33.42
CA LYS A 5 -7.76 42.58 32.51
C LYS A 5 -7.08 42.64 31.13
N LYS A 6 -6.88 43.86 30.62
CA LYS A 6 -6.20 44.16 29.36
C LYS A 6 -4.71 43.76 29.36
N GLY A 7 -4.04 43.86 30.50
CA GLY A 7 -2.66 43.38 30.68
C GLY A 7 -2.55 41.86 30.58
N ARG A 8 -3.50 41.12 31.19
CA ARG A 8 -3.55 39.66 31.13
C ARG A 8 -3.81 39.15 29.71
N GLU A 9 -4.72 39.78 28.98
CA GLU A 9 -5.02 39.45 27.58
C GLU A 9 -3.81 39.70 26.66
N LYS A 10 -3.07 40.79 26.88
CA LYS A 10 -1.84 41.06 26.12
C LYS A 10 -0.76 40.02 26.39
N GLN A 11 -0.62 39.57 27.64
CA GLN A 11 0.34 38.52 28.01
C GLN A 11 -0.03 37.18 27.37
N ALA A 12 -1.33 36.82 27.36
CA ALA A 12 -1.81 35.60 26.72
C ALA A 12 -1.50 35.60 25.22
N ARG A 13 -1.87 36.66 24.50
CA ARG A 13 -1.59 36.77 23.06
C ARG A 13 -0.10 36.67 22.74
N ASN A 14 0.74 37.30 23.54
CA ASN A 14 2.19 37.26 23.33
C ASN A 14 2.80 35.88 23.65
N ALA A 15 2.20 35.11 24.56
CA ALA A 15 2.59 33.72 24.82
C ALA A 15 2.17 32.81 23.66
N GLU A 16 0.95 32.99 23.13
CA GLU A 16 0.42 32.25 21.98
C GLU A 16 1.26 32.49 20.72
N THR A 17 1.61 33.74 20.42
CA THR A 17 2.50 34.06 19.28
C THR A 17 3.85 33.36 19.39
N ARG A 18 4.48 33.40 20.57
CA ARG A 18 5.77 32.74 20.79
C ARG A 18 5.70 31.22 20.70
N GLN A 19 4.55 30.63 21.04
CA GLN A 19 4.34 29.20 20.87
C GLN A 19 4.23 28.85 19.38
N GLN A 20 3.39 29.58 18.65
CA GLN A 20 3.21 29.35 17.21
C GLN A 20 4.52 29.52 16.41
N GLU A 21 5.35 30.51 16.76
CA GLU A 21 6.65 30.69 16.11
C GLU A 21 7.60 29.50 16.35
N ARG A 22 7.58 28.91 17.54
CA ARG A 22 8.35 27.70 17.85
C ARG A 22 7.83 26.50 17.08
N ASP A 23 6.52 26.31 17.04
CA ASP A 23 5.90 25.18 16.35
C ASP A 23 6.22 25.21 14.84
N VAL A 24 6.21 26.41 14.24
CA VAL A 24 6.60 26.62 12.83
C VAL A 24 8.09 26.38 12.61
N ALA A 25 8.96 26.84 13.52
CA ALA A 25 10.39 26.59 13.44
C ALA A 25 10.70 25.09 13.54
N GLU A 26 10.09 24.40 14.51
CA GLU A 26 10.25 22.95 14.73
C GLU A 26 9.77 22.13 13.52
N SER A 27 8.67 22.56 12.91
CA SER A 27 8.16 21.91 11.71
C SER A 27 9.12 22.08 10.52
N ARG A 28 9.81 23.22 10.43
CA ARG A 28 10.76 23.50 9.36
C ARG A 28 12.08 22.76 9.55
N GLU A 29 12.62 22.73 10.77
CA GLU A 29 13.85 21.96 11.06
C GLU A 29 13.65 20.46 10.82
N ARG A 30 12.46 19.91 11.17
CA ARG A 30 12.12 18.51 10.86
C ARG A 30 12.00 18.26 9.36
N ALA A 31 11.48 19.21 8.59
CA ALA A 31 11.35 19.08 7.14
C ALA A 31 12.69 19.22 6.39
N ASP A 32 13.68 19.87 7.00
CA ASP A 32 15.03 20.03 6.46
C ASP A 32 15.97 18.86 6.86
N GLU A 33 15.52 17.98 7.76
CA GLU A 33 16.21 16.72 8.06
C GLU A 33 16.24 15.88 6.79
N ALA A 34 17.43 15.52 6.34
CA ALA A 34 17.61 14.73 5.13
C ALA A 34 16.86 13.39 5.29
N GLU A 35 15.90 13.15 4.41
CA GLU A 35 15.23 11.87 4.32
C GLU A 35 16.30 10.78 4.18
N PRO A 36 16.23 9.68 4.95
CA PRO A 36 17.19 8.59 4.81
C PRO A 36 17.20 8.15 3.34
N PRO A 37 18.38 7.82 2.79
CA PRO A 37 18.41 7.26 1.45
C PRO A 37 17.52 6.02 1.46
N LEU A 38 16.59 5.96 0.50
CA LEU A 38 15.91 4.71 0.19
C LEU A 38 17.01 3.67 -0.08
N PRO A 39 16.97 2.49 0.55
CA PRO A 39 17.94 1.44 0.26
C PRO A 39 18.01 1.23 -1.25
N ASP A 40 19.23 0.99 -1.75
CA ASP A 40 19.54 0.89 -3.17
C ASP A 40 18.74 -0.22 -3.90
N ASP A 41 18.04 -1.07 -3.15
CA ASP A 41 17.11 -2.11 -3.60
C ASP A 41 15.65 -1.59 -3.84
N GLU A 42 15.34 -0.31 -3.60
CA GLU A 42 13.98 0.25 -3.66
C GLU A 42 13.79 1.39 -4.67
N VAL A 43 14.83 1.78 -5.42
CA VAL A 43 14.64 2.52 -6.69
C VAL A 43 14.31 1.50 -7.76
N GLU A 44 13.11 0.93 -7.65
CA GLU A 44 12.50 0.35 -8.83
C GLU A 44 12.04 1.50 -9.71
N GLU A 45 12.81 1.78 -10.77
CA GLU A 45 12.27 2.48 -11.92
C GLU A 45 11.12 1.62 -12.44
N GLY A 46 9.89 1.91 -11.98
CA GLY A 46 8.70 1.06 -12.16
C GLY A 46 8.76 0.27 -13.46
N ASP A 47 9.12 -1.00 -13.32
CA ASP A 47 9.29 -1.91 -14.42
C ASP A 47 7.85 -2.22 -14.85
N GLU A 48 7.48 -1.77 -16.03
CA GLU A 48 6.12 -1.84 -16.59
C GLU A 48 5.61 -3.30 -16.75
N ASP A 49 6.44 -4.28 -16.34
CA ASP A 49 6.29 -5.74 -16.38
C ASP A 49 6.68 -6.42 -15.04
N GLU A 50 6.38 -5.79 -13.90
CA GLU A 50 6.64 -6.31 -12.52
C GLU A 50 5.78 -7.54 -12.13
N SER A 51 5.22 -8.27 -13.11
CA SER A 51 4.65 -9.58 -12.83
C SER A 51 5.75 -10.48 -12.25
N PRO A 52 5.56 -11.09 -11.07
CA PRO A 52 6.57 -11.94 -10.46
C PRO A 52 6.95 -13.04 -11.44
N SER A 53 8.26 -13.18 -11.64
CA SER A 53 8.82 -14.05 -12.68
C SER A 53 8.69 -15.53 -12.34
N THR A 54 8.37 -15.87 -11.09
CA THR A 54 8.32 -17.23 -10.57
C THR A 54 6.96 -17.58 -9.99
N CYS A 55 6.68 -18.88 -9.94
CA CYS A 55 5.47 -19.41 -9.34
C CYS A 55 5.37 -19.07 -7.85
N HIS A 56 4.20 -18.59 -7.42
CA HIS A 56 3.90 -18.27 -6.03
C HIS A 56 3.89 -19.49 -5.08
N ARG A 57 3.79 -20.71 -5.63
CA ARG A 57 3.77 -21.94 -4.81
C ARG A 57 5.10 -22.12 -4.09
N ARG A 58 5.01 -22.41 -2.79
CA ARG A 58 6.18 -22.57 -1.93
C ARG A 58 7.08 -23.69 -2.45
N GLY A 59 8.36 -23.37 -2.69
CA GLY A 59 9.34 -24.33 -3.18
C GLY A 59 9.24 -24.63 -4.67
N CYS A 60 8.44 -23.87 -5.43
CA CYS A 60 8.43 -23.92 -6.88
C CYS A 60 9.26 -22.75 -7.44
N GLU A 61 10.28 -23.06 -8.23
CA GLU A 61 11.13 -22.07 -8.91
C GLU A 61 10.79 -21.96 -10.41
N GLU A 62 9.73 -22.64 -10.86
CA GLU A 62 9.29 -22.55 -12.24
C GLU A 62 8.78 -21.16 -12.60
N PRO A 63 8.94 -20.71 -13.86
CA PRO A 63 8.45 -19.42 -14.27
C PRO A 63 6.92 -19.36 -14.19
N ALA A 64 6.40 -18.24 -13.70
CA ALA A 64 4.98 -17.97 -13.78
C ALA A 64 4.57 -17.85 -15.25
N ALA A 65 3.45 -18.49 -15.60
CA ALA A 65 2.88 -18.48 -16.94
C ALA A 65 1.48 -17.88 -16.97
N PHE A 66 0.80 -17.85 -15.82
CA PHE A 66 -0.55 -17.31 -15.67
C PHE A 66 -0.68 -16.47 -14.41
N VAL A 67 -1.61 -15.53 -14.45
CA VAL A 67 -2.20 -14.91 -13.26
C VAL A 67 -3.58 -15.52 -13.04
N VAL A 68 -3.83 -15.98 -11.82
CA VAL A 68 -5.12 -16.43 -11.34
C VAL A 68 -5.70 -15.33 -10.46
N LEU A 69 -6.83 -14.77 -10.87
CA LEU A 69 -7.54 -13.71 -10.16
C LEU A 69 -8.86 -14.26 -9.62
N GLU A 70 -9.08 -14.09 -8.31
CA GLU A 70 -10.37 -14.35 -7.68
C GLU A 70 -10.87 -13.10 -6.94
N ARG A 71 -12.03 -12.60 -7.35
CA ARG A 71 -12.75 -11.51 -6.71
C ARG A 71 -13.88 -12.09 -5.87
N TYR A 72 -13.84 -11.90 -4.55
CA TYR A 72 -14.80 -12.47 -3.61
C TYR A 72 -15.21 -11.48 -2.51
N GLN A 73 -16.31 -11.77 -1.81
CA GLN A 73 -16.79 -10.94 -0.70
C GLN A 73 -16.12 -11.41 0.59
N GLU A 74 -15.41 -10.53 1.29
CA GLU A 74 -14.77 -10.90 2.55
C GLU A 74 -15.77 -10.93 3.71
N ASP A 75 -15.65 -11.92 4.60
CA ASP A 75 -16.50 -12.15 5.77
C ASP A 75 -16.37 -11.07 6.86
N THR A 76 -15.29 -10.30 6.85
CA THR A 76 -15.00 -9.24 7.83
C THR A 76 -15.78 -7.95 7.58
N GLY A 77 -16.50 -7.87 6.45
CA GLY A 77 -17.33 -6.71 6.10
C GLY A 77 -16.56 -5.57 5.43
N TYR A 78 -15.32 -5.78 5.00
CA TYR A 78 -14.56 -4.77 4.24
C TYR A 78 -15.03 -4.62 2.78
N GLY A 79 -15.85 -5.55 2.27
CA GLY A 79 -16.39 -5.51 0.91
C GLY A 79 -15.79 -6.58 0.01
N ALA A 80 -15.93 -6.39 -1.30
CA ALA A 80 -15.31 -7.23 -2.30
C ALA A 80 -13.79 -7.00 -2.32
N VAL A 81 -13.03 -8.09 -2.28
CA VAL A 81 -11.57 -8.10 -2.37
C VAL A 81 -11.14 -8.91 -3.59
N GLU A 82 -9.99 -8.56 -4.14
CA GLU A 82 -9.37 -9.23 -5.29
C GLU A 82 -8.07 -9.90 -4.81
N ALA A 83 -7.94 -11.19 -5.08
CA ALA A 83 -6.75 -11.97 -4.80
C ALA A 83 -6.12 -12.42 -6.11
N GLU A 84 -4.81 -12.21 -6.24
CA GLU A 84 -4.03 -12.55 -7.42
C GLU A 84 -2.92 -13.54 -7.07
N ALA A 85 -2.74 -14.56 -7.90
CA ALA A 85 -1.68 -15.55 -7.75
C ALA A 85 -1.02 -15.86 -9.10
N PHE A 86 0.29 -15.64 -9.17
CA PHE A 86 1.10 -15.93 -10.35
C PHE A 86 1.63 -17.36 -10.29
N LEU A 87 1.29 -18.18 -11.27
CA LEU A 87 1.50 -19.63 -11.21
C LEU A 87 2.07 -20.20 -12.50
N CYS A 88 2.84 -21.29 -12.37
CA CYS A 88 3.27 -22.09 -13.51
C CYS A 88 2.10 -22.93 -14.04
N ARG A 89 2.26 -23.49 -15.24
CA ARG A 89 1.23 -24.32 -15.91
C ARG A 89 0.71 -25.46 -15.04
N GLU A 90 1.58 -26.11 -14.27
CA GLU A 90 1.22 -27.24 -13.43
C GLU A 90 0.30 -26.80 -12.30
N HIS A 91 0.76 -25.84 -11.49
CA HIS A 91 -0.01 -25.35 -10.35
C HIS A 91 -1.29 -24.61 -10.75
N THR A 92 -1.31 -23.90 -11.89
CA THR A 92 -2.55 -23.30 -12.43
C THR A 92 -3.62 -24.37 -12.70
N ALA A 93 -3.23 -25.58 -13.11
CA ALA A 93 -4.19 -26.66 -13.37
C ALA A 93 -4.82 -27.24 -12.10
N GLU A 94 -4.18 -27.02 -10.94
CA GLU A 94 -4.67 -27.43 -9.62
C GLU A 94 -5.52 -26.35 -8.95
N GLU A 95 -5.46 -25.10 -9.42
CA GLU A 95 -6.26 -24.03 -8.88
C GLU A 95 -7.75 -24.22 -9.19
N SER A 96 -8.56 -23.88 -8.20
CA SER A 96 -10.02 -23.89 -8.33
C SER A 96 -10.59 -22.71 -7.56
N PRO A 97 -11.80 -22.23 -7.93
CA PRO A 97 -12.46 -21.18 -7.19
C PRO A 97 -12.74 -21.65 -5.76
N VAL A 98 -12.23 -20.95 -4.75
CA VAL A 98 -12.31 -21.37 -3.33
C VAL A 98 -13.33 -20.57 -2.53
N ASN A 99 -13.65 -19.34 -2.95
CA ASN A 99 -14.57 -18.45 -2.22
C ASN A 99 -15.98 -18.45 -2.85
N LEU A 100 -16.57 -19.64 -2.98
CA LEU A 100 -17.92 -19.83 -3.54
C LEU A 100 -19.03 -19.64 -2.50
N ASP A 101 -18.69 -19.61 -1.21
CA ASP A 101 -19.65 -19.31 -0.17
C ASP A 101 -20.03 -17.82 -0.23
N GLY A 102 -21.33 -17.54 -0.38
CA GLY A 102 -21.81 -16.16 -0.50
C GLY A 102 -21.63 -15.52 -1.88
N VAL A 103 -21.70 -16.31 -2.98
CA VAL A 103 -21.68 -15.79 -4.37
C VAL A 103 -22.60 -14.57 -4.48
N TYR A 104 -22.00 -13.43 -4.78
CA TYR A 104 -22.64 -12.16 -5.03
C TYR A 104 -22.49 -11.83 -6.52
N ASP A 105 -23.30 -10.88 -7.01
CA ASP A 105 -23.42 -10.62 -8.46
C ASP A 105 -22.10 -10.26 -9.17
N GLU A 106 -21.08 -9.79 -8.44
CA GLU A 106 -19.77 -9.41 -8.98
C GLU A 106 -18.65 -10.41 -8.67
N TYR A 107 -18.98 -11.64 -8.26
CA TYR A 107 -17.99 -12.70 -8.10
C TYR A 107 -17.31 -13.04 -9.43
N VAL A 108 -15.97 -13.12 -9.43
CA VAL A 108 -15.18 -13.39 -10.62
C VAL A 108 -14.03 -14.33 -10.29
N PHE A 109 -13.88 -15.39 -11.08
CA PHE A 109 -12.67 -16.21 -11.11
C PHE A 109 -12.13 -16.23 -12.55
N ARG A 110 -10.90 -15.78 -12.75
CA ARG A 110 -10.24 -15.69 -14.07
C ARG A 110 -8.84 -16.26 -14.01
N VAL A 111 -8.44 -16.89 -15.11
CA VAL A 111 -7.07 -17.34 -15.36
C VAL A 111 -6.63 -16.70 -16.66
N GLU A 112 -5.63 -15.84 -16.58
CA GLU A 112 -5.12 -15.08 -17.73
C GLU A 112 -3.64 -15.44 -17.97
N PRO A 113 -3.22 -15.68 -19.22
CA PRO A 113 -1.82 -15.93 -19.53
C PRO A 113 -1.01 -14.64 -19.34
N LEU A 114 0.17 -14.77 -18.74
CA LEU A 114 1.09 -13.64 -18.63
C LEU A 114 1.66 -13.30 -20.01
N PRO A 115 1.93 -12.01 -20.29
CA PRO A 115 2.66 -11.64 -21.49
C PRO A 115 3.99 -12.39 -21.50
N SER A 116 4.34 -12.99 -22.64
CA SER A 116 5.66 -13.61 -22.79
C SER A 116 6.70 -12.51 -22.64
N ARG A 117 7.51 -12.55 -21.56
CA ARG A 117 8.69 -11.69 -21.42
C ARG A 117 9.53 -11.86 -22.68
N SER A 118 9.57 -10.81 -23.49
CA SER A 118 10.38 -10.78 -24.70
C SER A 118 11.83 -10.67 -24.25
N VAL A 119 12.59 -11.75 -24.43
CA VAL A 119 14.03 -11.80 -24.11
C VAL A 119 14.81 -10.88 -25.06
#